data_AF-A0A6H9L5S0-F1
#
_entry.id   AF-A0A6H9L5S0-F1
#
_cell.length_a   1.000
_cell.length_b   1.000
_cell.length_c   1.000
_cell.angle_alpha   90.00
_cell.angle_beta   90.00
_cell.angle_gamma   90.00
#
_symmetry.space_group_name_H-M   'P 1'
#
loop_
_entity.id
_entity.type
_entity.pdbx_description
1 polymer ?
#
loop_
_entity_poly.entity_id
_entity_poly.type
_entity_poly.pdbx_seq_one_letter_code
_entity_poly.pdbx_strand_id
1 'polypeptide(L)' 'MAQEQRAADYRSASPEERENVINIVKKNYAEIKRNKKLDKEETYDKIIARLEDNIRGGEVIKGRDFEFLIGIFRKKLN' A
#
# COMPACT_ATOMS: atom_id res chain seq x y z
N MET A 1 -4.51 -12.52 -25.16
CA MET A 1 -4.27 -11.17 -24.60
C MET A 1 -4.23 -11.31 -23.09
N ALA A 2 -3.03 -11.33 -22.50
CA ALA A 2 -2.88 -11.48 -21.06
C ALA A 2 -3.26 -10.15 -20.41
N GLN A 3 -4.33 -10.17 -19.62
CA GLN A 3 -4.68 -9.05 -18.74
C GLN A 3 -3.54 -8.97 -17.72
N GLU A 4 -2.59 -8.05 -17.92
CA GLU A 4 -1.48 -7.83 -16.99
C GLU A 4 -2.07 -7.67 -15.58
N GLN A 5 -1.69 -8.61 -14.72
CA GLN A 5 -2.29 -8.76 -13.41
C GLN A 5 -2.11 -7.46 -12.64
N ARG A 6 -3.22 -6.82 -12.27
CA ARG A 6 -3.23 -5.68 -11.32
C ARG A 6 -2.84 -6.20 -9.94
N ALA A 7 -1.57 -6.50 -9.77
CA ALA A 7 -1.01 -7.07 -8.57
C ALA A 7 0.41 -6.52 -8.34
N ALA A 8 0.77 -6.34 -7.08
CA ALA A 8 2.13 -6.10 -6.64
C ALA A 8 2.64 -7.41 -6.01
N ASP A 9 3.64 -8.03 -6.64
CA ASP A 9 4.22 -9.29 -6.20
C ASP A 9 5.53 -9.04 -5.45
N TYR A 10 5.53 -9.31 -4.15
CA TYR A 10 6.70 -9.12 -3.29
C TYR A 10 7.44 -10.42 -2.99
N ARG A 11 7.04 -11.57 -3.57
CA ARG A 11 7.67 -12.88 -3.27
C ARG A 11 9.15 -12.91 -3.61
N SER A 12 9.51 -12.28 -4.73
CA SER A 12 10.89 -12.19 -5.21
C SER A 12 11.67 -10.99 -4.65
N ALA A 13 11.00 -10.06 -3.96
CA ALA A 13 11.66 -8.91 -3.36
C ALA A 13 12.42 -9.32 -2.09
N SER A 14 13.59 -8.74 -1.88
CA SER A 14 14.37 -8.91 -0.66
C SER A 14 13.69 -8.25 0.56
N PRO A 15 14.05 -8.64 1.79
CA PRO A 15 13.54 -7.98 3.00
C PRO A 15 13.77 -6.46 3.02
N GLU A 16 14.91 -6.00 2.51
CA GLU A 16 15.25 -4.57 2.44
C GLU A 16 14.35 -3.83 1.43
N GLU A 17 14.13 -4.41 0.25
CA GLU A 17 13.20 -3.83 -0.73
C GLU A 17 11.78 -3.73 -0.19
N ARG A 18 11.31 -4.76 0.53
CA ARG A 18 9.98 -4.76 1.17
C ARG A 18 9.87 -3.66 2.22
N GLU A 19 10.87 -3.52 3.09
CA GLU A 19 10.87 -2.44 4.10
C GLU A 19 10.96 -1.04 3.47
N ASN A 20 11.73 -0.89 2.39
CA ASN A 20 11.75 0.37 1.63
C ASN A 20 10.37 0.73 1.08
N VAL A 21 9.64 -0.24 0.52
CA VAL A 21 8.27 -0.04 0.04
C VAL A 21 7.34 0.36 1.20
N ILE A 22 7.44 -0.32 2.35
CA ILE A 22 6.67 0.00 3.57
C ILE A 22 6.94 1.44 4.02
N ASN A 23 8.20 1.86 4.04
CA ASN A 23 8.57 3.23 4.42
C ASN A 23 7.97 4.27 3.47
N ILE A 24 7.93 3.99 2.17
CA ILE A 24 7.27 4.88 1.18
C ILE A 24 5.76 4.94 1.44
N VAL A 25 5.12 3.79 1.68
CA VAL A 25 3.68 3.71 1.99
C VAL A 25 3.35 4.55 3.23
N LYS A 26 4.10 4.38 4.33
CA LYS A 26 3.93 5.13 5.58
C LYS A 26 4.12 6.61 5.39
N LYS A 27 5.19 7.01 4.70
CA LYS A 27 5.47 8.43 4.42
C LYS A 27 4.33 9.07 3.64
N ASN A 28 3.91 8.43 2.55
CA ASN A 28 2.84 8.95 1.70
C ASN A 28 1.51 9.01 2.45
N TYR A 29 1.18 7.97 3.22
CA TYR A 29 -0.04 7.97 4.03
C TYR A 29 -0.04 9.07 5.10
N ALA A 30 1.08 9.29 5.79
CA ALA A 30 1.23 10.39 6.74
C ALA A 30 1.12 11.79 6.07
N GLU A 31 1.59 11.94 4.83
CA GLU A 31 1.35 13.16 4.05
C GLU A 31 -0.12 13.33 3.68
N ILE A 32 -0.81 12.26 3.27
CA ILE A 32 -2.25 12.31 2.95
C ILE A 32 -3.06 12.67 4.19
N LYS A 33 -2.76 12.06 5.34
CA LYS A 33 -3.40 12.33 6.64
C LYS A 33 -3.21 13.79 7.08
N ARG A 34 -2.04 14.39 6.81
CA ARG A 34 -1.79 15.81 7.10
C ARG A 34 -2.50 16.76 6.15
N ASN A 35 -2.58 16.41 4.86
CA ASN A 35 -3.09 17.31 3.82
C ASN A 35 -4.60 17.18 3.59
N LYS A 36 -5.22 16.06 3.99
CA LYS A 36 -6.66 15.81 3.86
C LYS A 36 -7.24 15.47 5.23
N LYS A 37 -8.38 16.08 5.59
CA LYS A 37 -9.26 15.49 6.61
C LYS A 37 -9.84 14.21 6.02
N LEU A 38 -9.35 13.06 6.47
CA LEU A 38 -9.90 11.77 6.09
C LEU A 38 -11.10 11.48 6.99
N ASP A 39 -12.29 11.27 6.43
CA ASP A 39 -13.49 10.93 7.22
C ASP A 39 -13.40 9.58 7.95
N LYS A 40 -12.46 8.71 7.56
CA LYS A 40 -12.33 7.32 8.05
C LYS A 40 -10.89 6.94 8.39
N GLU A 41 -10.19 7.81 9.11
CA GLU A 41 -8.77 7.59 9.51
C GLU A 41 -8.53 6.21 10.13
N GLU A 42 -9.36 5.76 11.07
CA GLU A 42 -9.18 4.45 11.71
C GLU A 42 -9.29 3.26 10.73
N THR A 43 -10.17 3.36 9.73
CA THR A 43 -10.31 2.32 8.70
C THR A 43 -9.07 2.29 7.81
N TYR A 44 -8.57 3.46 7.42
CA TYR A 44 -7.36 3.55 6.61
C TYR A 44 -6.12 3.09 7.39
N ASP A 45 -6.02 3.42 8.67
CA ASP A 45 -4.94 2.95 9.55
C ASP A 45 -4.89 1.41 9.59
N LYS A 46 -6.05 0.74 9.72
CA LYS A 46 -6.14 -0.74 9.68
C LYS A 46 -5.74 -1.32 8.33
N ILE A 47 -6.15 -0.68 7.23
CA ILE A 47 -5.80 -1.14 5.88
C ILE A 47 -4.29 -0.99 5.63
N ILE A 48 -3.69 0.11 6.08
CA ILE A 48 -2.25 0.35 5.99
C ILE A 48 -1.48 -0.70 6.77
N ALA A 49 -1.85 -0.97 8.03
CA ALA A 49 -1.20 -2.00 8.84
C ALA A 49 -1.19 -3.36 8.13
N ARG A 50 -2.34 -3.78 7.59
CA ARG A 50 -2.45 -5.02 6.81
C ARG A 50 -1.56 -5.01 5.55
N LEU A 51 -1.50 -3.90 4.82
CA LEU A 51 -0.61 -3.78 3.67
C LEU A 51 0.86 -3.91 4.09
N GLU A 52 1.26 -3.31 5.21
CA GLU A 52 2.62 -3.43 5.73
C GLU A 52 2.97 -4.89 6.05
N ASP A 53 2.09 -5.61 6.75
CA ASP A 53 2.28 -7.03 7.06
C ASP A 53 2.38 -7.89 5.79
N ASN A 54 1.50 -7.67 4.82
CA ASN A 54 1.51 -8.42 3.56
C ASN A 54 2.79 -8.14 2.74
N ILE A 55 3.24 -6.88 2.66
CA ILE A 55 4.47 -6.52 1.96
C ILE A 55 5.67 -7.14 2.66
N ARG A 56 5.73 -7.05 4.00
CA ARG A 56 6.81 -7.63 4.81
C ARG A 56 6.88 -9.16 4.65
N GLY A 57 5.72 -9.81 4.65
CA GLY A 57 5.56 -11.24 4.40
C GLY A 57 5.95 -11.66 2.97
N GLY A 58 6.09 -10.72 2.03
CA GLY A 58 6.40 -11.02 0.64
C GLY A 58 5.19 -11.57 -0.12
N GLU A 59 3.98 -11.17 0.28
CA GLU A 59 2.76 -11.65 -0.35
C GLU A 59 2.48 -10.96 -1.69
N VAL A 60 1.47 -11.47 -2.42
CA VAL A 60 0.96 -10.85 -3.64
C VAL A 60 -0.27 -10.01 -3.30
N ILE A 61 -0.14 -8.69 -3.43
CA ILE A 61 -1.22 -7.74 -3.19
C ILE A 61 -2.01 -7.54 -4.47
N LYS A 62 -3.32 -7.76 -4.44
CA LYS A 62 -4.19 -7.74 -5.63
C LYS A 62 -5.56 -7.12 -5.34
N GLY A 63 -6.31 -6.81 -6.40
CA GLY A 63 -7.68 -6.31 -6.29
C GLY A 63 -7.75 -4.97 -5.55
N ARG A 64 -8.68 -4.85 -4.59
CA ARG A 64 -8.93 -3.59 -3.88
C ARG A 64 -7.72 -3.09 -3.09
N ASP A 65 -6.93 -4.00 -2.54
CA ASP A 65 -5.73 -3.67 -1.77
C ASP A 65 -4.63 -3.11 -2.67
N PHE A 66 -4.53 -3.63 -3.90
CA PHE A 66 -3.64 -3.08 -4.91
C PHE A 66 -4.09 -1.68 -5.36
N GLU A 67 -5.39 -1.48 -5.60
CA GLU A 67 -5.92 -0.16 -5.94
C GLU A 67 -5.69 0.86 -4.82
N PHE A 68 -5.85 0.43 -3.56
CA PHE A 68 -5.55 1.26 -2.40
C PHE A 68 -4.07 1.62 -2.31
N LEU A 69 -3.19 0.63 -2.49
CA LEU A 69 -1.74 0.80 -2.52
C LEU A 69 -1.31 1.82 -3.60
N ILE A 70 -1.87 1.70 -4.81
CA ILE A 70 -1.64 2.68 -5.89
C ILE A 70 -2.17 4.07 -5.52
N GLY A 71 -3.33 4.14 -4.86
CA GLY A 71 -3.88 5.38 -4.32
C GLY A 71 -2.92 6.07 -3.35
N ILE A 72 -2.28 5.32 -2.46
CA ILE A 72 -1.26 5.83 -1.53
C ILE A 72 -0.03 6.34 -2.29
N PHE A 73 0.51 5.56 -3.23
CA PHE A 73 1.68 5.98 -4.03
C PHE A 73 1.41 7.25 -4.84
N ARG A 74 0.18 7.39 -5.36
CA ARG A 74 -0.27 8.58 -6.08
C ARG A 74 -0.70 9.73 -5.19
N LYS A 75 -0.69 9.55 -3.86
CA LYS A 75 -1.20 10.49 -2.86
C LYS A 75 -2.66 10.91 -3.12
N LYS A 76 -3.45 9.99 -3.69
CA LYS A 76 -4.86 10.16 -4.04
C LYS A 76 -5.66 9.01 -3.43
N LEU A 77 -6.01 9.17 -2.15
CA LEU A 77 -7.08 8.39 -1.52
C LEU A 77 -8.40 9.11 -1.80
N ASN A 78 -9.34 8.38 -2.42
CA ASN A 78 -10.74 8.76 -2.64
C ASN A 78 -11.62 8.03 -1.62
#